data_AF-J1I942-F1
#
_entry.id   AF-J1I942-F1
#
_cell.length_a   1.000
_cell.length_b   1.000
_cell.length_c   1.000
_cell.angle_alpha   90.00
_cell.angle_beta   90.00
_cell.angle_gamma   90.00
#
_symmetry.space_group_name_H-M   'P 1'
#
loop_
_entity.id
_entity.type
_entity.pdbx_description
1 polymer ?
#
loop_
_entity_poly.entity_id
_entity_poly.type
_entity_poly.pdbx_seq_one_letter_code
_entity_poly.pdbx_strand_id
1 'polypeptide(L)' 'MTISAAPKKMNKQTKNNILKLYSMLEDNPSTQIKNLGKTAAEHKMLYRLFSNATFTEDYIQEEYIKSCHQALA' A
#
# COMPACT_ATOMS: atom_id res chain seq x y z
N MET A 1 -8.78 10.92 -26.14
CA MET A 1 -9.41 11.29 -24.85
C MET A 1 -8.87 10.34 -23.79
N THR A 2 -7.88 10.79 -23.03
CA THR A 2 -7.32 10.01 -21.91
C THR A 2 -8.35 10.01 -20.79
N ILE A 3 -8.91 8.84 -20.50
CA ILE A 3 -9.81 8.64 -19.37
C ILE A 3 -8.94 8.77 -18.12
N SER A 4 -8.82 9.98 -17.56
CA SER A 4 -8.37 10.15 -16.18
C SER A 4 -9.45 9.54 -15.30
N ALA A 5 -9.34 8.24 -15.06
CA ALA A 5 -10.14 7.57 -14.05
C ALA A 5 -9.84 8.27 -12.73
N ALA A 6 -10.82 9.03 -12.22
CA ALA A 6 -10.76 9.59 -10.88
C ALA A 6 -10.32 8.47 -9.92
N PRO A 7 -9.36 8.73 -9.01
CA PRO A 7 -8.85 7.69 -8.12
C PRO A 7 -10.04 7.08 -7.39
N LYS A 8 -10.35 5.83 -7.71
CA LYS A 8 -11.46 5.08 -7.14
C LYS A 8 -11.27 5.17 -5.63
N LYS A 9 -12.23 5.79 -4.91
CA LYS A 9 -12.17 5.96 -3.45
C LYS A 9 -11.56 4.71 -2.82
N MET A 10 -10.41 4.89 -2.19
CA MET A 10 -9.65 3.75 -1.68
C MET A 10 -10.51 3.02 -0.66
N ASN A 11 -10.80 1.74 -0.92
CA ASN A 11 -11.62 0.95 -0.02
C ASN A 11 -10.85 0.68 1.28
N LYS A 12 -11.59 0.40 2.36
CA LYS A 12 -11.00 0.15 3.70
C LYS A 12 -9.96 -0.97 3.70
N GLN A 13 -10.14 -1.96 2.82
CA GLN A 13 -9.22 -3.09 2.70
C GLN A 13 -7.86 -2.68 2.11
N THR A 14 -7.84 -1.83 1.09
CA THR A 14 -6.60 -1.31 0.51
C THR A 14 -5.85 -0.43 1.52
N LYS A 15 -6.57 0.40 2.28
CA LYS A 15 -5.95 1.19 3.38
C LYS A 15 -5.22 0.28 4.37
N ASN A 16 -5.89 -0.77 4.83
CA ASN A 16 -5.30 -1.74 5.75
C ASN A 16 -4.10 -2.48 5.14
N ASN A 17 -4.16 -2.80 3.85
CA ASN A 17 -3.04 -3.44 3.15
C ASN A 17 -1.82 -2.52 3.06
N ILE A 18 -2.01 -1.21 2.84
CA ILE A 18 -0.93 -0.21 2.84
C ILE A 18 -0.30 -0.12 4.23
N LEU A 19 -1.11 0.03 5.29
CA LEU A 19 -0.60 0.05 6.67
C LEU A 19 0.19 -1.23 6.99
N LYS A 20 -0.30 -2.39 6.53
CA LYS A 20 0.39 -3.67 6.72
C LYS A 20 1.71 -3.74 5.95
N LEU A 21 1.78 -3.20 4.73
CA LEU A 21 3.03 -3.07 3.98
C LEU A 21 4.05 -2.22 4.74
N TYR A 22 3.65 -1.07 5.29
CA TYR A 22 4.56 -0.22 6.07
C TYR A 22 5.06 -0.90 7.34
N SER A 23 4.17 -1.57 8.09
CA SER A 23 4.59 -2.36 9.26
C SER A 23 5.58 -3.47 8.89
N MET A 24 5.44 -4.11 7.73
CA MET A 24 6.43 -5.08 7.23
C MET A 24 7.77 -4.44 6.88
N LEU A 25 7.75 -3.21 6.36
CA LEU A 25 8.95 -2.45 6.01
C LEU A 25 9.68 -1.93 7.26
N GLU A 26 8.95 -1.57 8.32
CA GLU A 26 9.53 -1.20 9.62
C GLU A 26 10.21 -2.40 10.29
N ASP A 27 9.56 -3.57 10.26
CA ASP A 27 10.12 -4.82 10.81
C ASP A 27 11.30 -5.35 9.98
N ASN A 28 11.24 -5.20 8.65
CA ASN A 28 12.26 -5.68 7.73
C ASN A 28 12.41 -4.72 6.54
N PRO A 29 13.36 -3.77 6.59
CA PRO A 29 13.61 -2.82 5.52
C PRO A 29 14.31 -3.53 4.35
N SER A 30 13.53 -4.27 3.56
CA SER A 30 13.96 -4.98 2.37
C SER A 30 13.49 -4.28 1.11
N THR A 31 14.39 -4.15 0.14
CA THR A 31 14.08 -3.64 -1.21
C THR A 31 13.34 -4.67 -2.09
N GLN A 32 13.24 -5.91 -1.65
CA GLN A 32 12.59 -7.00 -2.39
C GLN A 32 11.26 -7.41 -1.73
N ILE A 33 10.17 -7.32 -2.49
CA ILE A 33 8.80 -7.68 -2.05
C ILE A 33 8.71 -9.12 -1.50
N LYS A 34 9.46 -10.05 -2.10
CA LYS A 34 9.50 -11.46 -1.68
C LYS A 34 10.06 -11.70 -0.27
N ASN A 35 10.72 -10.70 0.32
CA ASN A 35 11.27 -10.78 1.67
C ASN A 35 10.41 -9.99 2.68
N LEU A 36 9.39 -9.25 2.22
CA LEU A 36 8.47 -8.49 3.08
C LEU A 36 7.31 -9.35 3.56
N GLY A 37 6.73 -10.18 2.69
CA GLY A 37 5.68 -11.12 3.07
C GLY A 37 6.25 -12.36 3.75
N LYS A 38 5.62 -12.82 4.83
CA LYS A 38 5.99 -14.09 5.49
C LYS A 38 5.09 -15.23 5.00
N THR A 39 3.89 -14.90 4.51
CA THR A 39 2.89 -15.85 4.03
C THR A 39 2.54 -15.64 2.56
N ALA A 40 2.01 -16.68 1.90
CA ALA A 40 1.54 -16.59 0.51
C ALA A 40 0.41 -15.56 0.33
N ALA A 41 -0.43 -15.37 1.35
CA ALA A 41 -1.50 -14.38 1.34
C ALA A 41 -0.94 -12.95 1.32
N GLU A 42 0.10 -12.68 2.11
CA GLU A 42 0.77 -11.38 2.16
C GLU A 42 1.49 -11.08 0.86
N HIS A 43 2.23 -12.05 0.31
CA HIS A 43 2.83 -11.90 -1.01
C HIS A 43 1.79 -11.54 -2.07
N LYS A 44 0.67 -12.27 -2.13
CA LYS A 44 -0.41 -12.00 -3.09
C LYS A 44 -1.03 -10.61 -2.90
N MET A 45 -1.15 -10.15 -1.66
CA MET A 45 -1.64 -8.81 -1.31
C MET A 45 -0.67 -7.73 -1.78
N LEU A 46 0.63 -7.90 -1.52
CA LEU A 46 1.69 -6.99 -1.97
C LEU A 46 1.76 -6.91 -3.50
N TYR A 47 1.78 -8.06 -4.19
CA TYR A 47 1.76 -8.09 -5.64
C TYR A 47 0.54 -7.39 -6.22
N ARG A 48 -0.65 -7.56 -5.62
CA ARG A 48 -1.86 -6.84 -6.05
C ARG A 48 -1.76 -5.33 -5.84
N LEU A 49 -1.16 -4.89 -4.74
CA LEU A 49 -0.92 -3.47 -4.46
C LEU A 49 -0.02 -2.85 -5.54
N PHE A 50 1.14 -3.43 -5.79
CA PHE A 50 2.12 -2.89 -6.74
C PHE A 50 1.76 -3.12 -8.22
N SER A 51 0.97 -4.15 -8.55
CA SER A 51 0.49 -4.38 -9.92
C SER A 51 -0.61 -3.42 -10.36
N ASN A 52 -1.19 -2.66 -9.43
CA ASN A 52 -2.29 -1.77 -9.73
C ASN A 52 -1.76 -0.39 -10.12
N ALA A 53 -1.93 -0.02 -11.39
CA ALA A 53 -1.47 1.27 -11.94
C ALA A 53 -2.10 2.51 -11.26
N THR A 54 -3.20 2.34 -10.50
CA THR A 54 -3.81 3.43 -9.71
C THR A 54 -3.09 3.66 -8.39
N PHE A 55 -2.46 2.64 -7.81
CA PHE A 55 -1.74 2.73 -6.55
C PHE A 55 -0.25 2.93 -6.82
N THR A 56 0.09 4.12 -7.31
CA THR A 56 1.49 4.53 -7.47
C THR A 56 2.17 4.60 -6.10
N GLU A 57 3.50 4.54 -6.10
CA GLU A 57 4.29 4.69 -4.88
C GLU A 57 3.95 5.99 -4.14
N ASP A 58 3.89 7.11 -4.85
CA ASP A 58 3.50 8.41 -4.31
C ASP A 58 2.12 8.38 -3.63
N TYR A 59 1.14 7.72 -4.26
CA TYR A 59 -0.20 7.60 -3.70
C TYR A 59 -0.22 6.74 -2.43
N ILE A 60 0.55 5.65 -2.41
CA ILE A 60 0.70 4.78 -1.24
C ILE A 60 1.37 5.55 -0.09
N GLN A 61 2.39 6.34 -0.38
CA GLN A 61 3.07 7.20 0.59
C GLN A 61 2.16 8.29 1.16
N GLU A 62 1.44 9.02 0.31
CA GLU A 62 0.49 10.05 0.75
C GLU A 62 -0.58 9.48 1.70
N GLU A 63 -1.14 8.31 1.37
CA GLU A 63 -2.19 7.70 2.19
C GLU A 63 -1.67 7.17 3.53
N TYR A 64 -0.42 6.70 3.57
CA TYR A 64 0.23 6.35 4.82
C TYR A 64 0.41 7.58 5.73
N ILE A 65 0.97 8.66 5.18
CA ILE A 65 1.20 9.91 5.93
C ILE A 65 -0.13 10.46 6.48
N LYS A 66 -1.20 10.47 5.67
CA LYS A 66 -2.55 10.88 6.13
C LYS A 66 -3.03 10.01 7.29
N SER A 67 -2.80 8.70 7.23
CA SER A 67 -3.21 7.76 8.28
C SER A 67 -2.41 7.96 9.58
N CYS A 68 -1.11 8.25 9.48
CA CYS A 68 -0.26 8.57 10.63
C CYS A 68 -0.68 9.89 11.30
N HIS A 69 -0.95 10.94 10.52
CA HIS A 69 -1.43 12.22 11.05
C HIS A 69 -2.81 12.11 11.71
N GLN A 70 -3.70 11.25 11.19
CA GLN A 70 -4.99 10.98 11.84
C GLN A 70 -4.86 10.22 13.17
N ALA A 71 -3.79 9.42 13.35
CA ALA A 71 -3.55 8.72 14.61
C ALA A 71 -2.94 9.63 15.70
N LEU A 72 -2.42 10.79 15.33
CA LEU A 72 -1.77 11.78 16.21
C LEU A 72 -2.67 12.96 16.61
N ALA A 73 -3.88 13.06 16.02
CA ALA A 73 -4.87 14.11 16.28
C ALA A 73 -5.99 13.59 17.19
#